data_AF-A0A5N6S1L7-F1
#
_entry.id   AF-A0A5N6S1L7-F1
#
_cell.length_a   1.000
_cell.length_b   1.000
_cell.length_c   1.000
_cell.angle_alpha   90.00
_cell.angle_beta   90.00
_cell.angle_gamma   90.00
#
_symmetry.space_group_name_H-M   'P 1'
#
loop_
_entity.id
_entity.type
_entity.pdbx_description
1 polymer ?
#
loop_
_entity_poly.entity_id
_entity_poly.type
_entity_poly.pdbx_seq_one_letter_code
_entity_poly.pdbx_strand_id
1 'polypeptide(L)'
;MTANSTTIAALAVDNLRRQSRASEISQGVIADKLHTARQTINSKFKRGDMKLTEFIRIAQTVGAIPHEILQDAEKRSESADNNPAFAEEQRS
;
A
#
# COMPACT_ATOMS: atom_id res chain seq x y z
N MET A 1 6.07 -21.80 2.90
CA MET A 1 5.16 -20.81 3.51
C MET A 1 4.87 -19.77 2.45
N THR A 2 3.70 -19.82 1.80
CA THR A 2 3.25 -18.71 0.97
C THR A 2 2.67 -17.69 1.93
N ALA A 3 3.42 -16.65 2.26
CA ALA A 3 2.81 -15.43 2.79
C ALA A 3 1.59 -15.12 1.90
N ASN A 4 0.42 -15.00 2.52
CA ASN A 4 -0.82 -14.87 1.77
C ASN A 4 -0.68 -13.63 0.87
N SER A 5 -0.68 -13.81 -0.46
CA SER A 5 -0.43 -12.74 -1.43
C SER A 5 -1.38 -11.55 -1.22
N THR A 6 -2.58 -11.80 -0.67
CA THR A 6 -3.53 -10.77 -0.23
C THR A 6 -2.99 -9.91 0.92
N THR A 7 -2.29 -10.51 1.88
CA THR A 7 -1.65 -9.79 3.01
C THR A 7 -0.50 -8.92 2.51
N ILE A 8 0.36 -9.44 1.63
CA ILE A 8 1.44 -8.67 1.01
C ILE A 8 0.85 -7.48 0.23
N ALA A 9 -0.18 -7.70 -0.58
CA ALA A 9 -0.85 -6.64 -1.32
C ALA A 9 -1.40 -5.54 -0.40
N ALA A 10 -2.10 -5.92 0.69
CA ALA A 10 -2.62 -4.99 1.67
C ALA A 10 -1.52 -4.16 2.36
N LEU A 11 -0.43 -4.80 2.77
CA LEU A 11 0.73 -4.14 3.37
C LEU A 11 1.41 -3.18 2.39
N ALA A 12 1.56 -3.57 1.12
CA ALA A 12 2.14 -2.73 0.09
C ALA A 12 1.27 -1.50 -0.20
N VAL A 13 -0.04 -1.67 -0.33
CA VAL A 13 -1.00 -0.57 -0.56
C VAL A 13 -0.99 0.40 0.62
N ASP A 14 -0.94 -0.10 1.86
CA ASP A 14 -0.86 0.75 3.03
C ASP A 14 0.49 1.48 3.13
N ASN A 15 1.61 0.81 2.83
CA ASN A 15 2.92 1.45 2.75
C ASN A 15 2.93 2.59 1.71
N LEU A 16 2.39 2.35 0.52
CA LEU A 16 2.27 3.37 -0.53
C LEU A 16 1.42 4.56 -0.06
N ARG A 17 0.32 4.30 0.66
CA ARG A 17 -0.50 5.35 1.28
C ARG A 17 0.31 6.18 2.28
N ARG A 18 1.09 5.53 3.14
CA ARG A 18 1.94 6.24 4.12
C ARG A 18 3.00 7.09 3.43
N GLN A 19 3.67 6.56 2.40
CA GLN A 19 4.66 7.32 1.64
C GLN A 19 4.05 8.53 0.94
N SER A 20 2.87 8.40 0.32
CA SER A 20 2.19 9.56 -0.27
C SER A 20 1.95 10.69 0.74
N ARG A 21 1.61 10.36 1.98
CA ARG A 21 1.44 11.33 3.07
C ARG A 21 2.78 11.93 3.51
N ALA A 22 3.82 11.11 3.63
CA ALA A 22 5.16 11.57 4.01
C ALA A 22 5.76 12.51 2.97
N SER A 23 5.44 12.31 1.69
CA SER A 23 5.82 13.19 0.58
C SER A 23 4.87 14.38 0.40
N GLU A 24 3.90 14.60 1.30
CA GLU A 24 2.87 15.65 1.22
C GLU A 24 2.01 15.62 -0.06
N ILE A 25 1.96 14.48 -0.76
CA ILE A 25 1.19 14.30 -1.97
C ILE A 25 -0.20 13.79 -1.61
N SER A 26 -1.17 14.70 -1.67
CA SER A 26 -2.57 14.37 -1.36
C SER A 26 -3.18 13.40 -2.38
N GLN A 27 -4.21 12.68 -1.95
CA GLN A 27 -5.01 11.81 -2.84
C GLN A 27 -5.68 12.59 -3.98
N GLY A 28 -5.91 13.90 -3.81
CA GLY A 28 -6.39 14.78 -4.88
C GLY A 28 -5.34 14.93 -5.97
N VAL A 29 -4.10 15.24 -5.60
CA VAL A 29 -2.98 15.38 -6.54
C VAL A 29 -2.73 14.08 -7.31
N ILE A 30 -2.82 12.92 -6.64
CA ILE A 30 -2.72 11.62 -7.29
C ILE A 30 -3.85 11.43 -8.30
N ALA A 31 -5.08 11.79 -7.91
CA ALA A 31 -6.25 11.65 -8.76
C ALA A 31 -6.16 12.53 -10.01
N ASP A 32 -5.71 13.78 -9.86
CA ASP A 32 -5.53 14.74 -10.95
C ASP A 32 -4.49 14.22 -11.96
N LYS A 33 -3.34 13.75 -11.48
CA LYS A 33 -2.28 13.17 -12.32
C LYS A 33 -2.70 11.89 -13.04
N LEU A 34 -3.63 11.14 -12.46
CA LEU A 34 -4.15 9.89 -13.03
C LEU A 34 -5.48 10.08 -13.78
N HIS A 35 -5.94 11.32 -13.96
CA HIS A 35 -7.21 11.66 -14.60
C HIS A 35 -8.39 10.84 -14.07
N THR A 36 -8.50 10.74 -12.75
CA THR A 36 -9.56 9.97 -12.08
C THR A 36 -10.16 10.77 -10.92
N ALA A 37 -11.25 10.27 -10.35
CA ALA A 37 -11.87 10.89 -9.19
C ALA A 37 -11.07 10.57 -7.91
N ARG A 38 -10.94 11.56 -7.01
CA ARG A 38 -10.31 11.38 -5.70
C ARG A 38 -10.92 10.22 -4.90
N GLN A 39 -12.23 10.04 -4.98
CA GLN A 39 -12.98 8.96 -4.32
C GLN A 39 -12.52 7.58 -4.79
N THR A 40 -12.10 7.46 -6.06
CA THR A 40 -11.54 6.22 -6.62
C THR A 40 -10.21 5.90 -5.96
N ILE A 41 -9.31 6.89 -5.83
CA ILE A 41 -8.03 6.74 -5.13
C ILE A 41 -8.25 6.36 -3.66
N ASN A 42 -9.18 7.04 -2.98
CA ASN A 42 -9.52 6.73 -1.59
C ASN A 42 -10.03 5.30 -1.43
N SER A 43 -10.88 4.85 -2.35
CA SER A 43 -11.45 3.50 -2.31
C SER A 43 -10.37 2.44 -2.51
N LYS A 44 -9.42 2.66 -3.43
CA LYS A 44 -8.29 1.76 -3.65
C LYS A 44 -7.41 1.63 -2.41
N PHE A 45 -7.02 2.77 -1.81
CA PHE A 45 -6.24 2.76 -0.58
C PHE A 45 -6.99 2.13 0.59
N LYS A 46 -8.30 2.36 0.71
CA LYS A 46 -9.12 1.77 1.78
C LYS A 46 -9.30 0.27 1.62
N ARG A 47 -9.46 -0.23 0.39
CA ARG A 47 -9.62 -1.67 0.12
C ARG A 47 -8.35 -2.47 0.40
N GLY A 48 -7.17 -1.83 0.34
CA GLY A 48 -5.89 -2.53 0.48
C GLY A 48 -5.55 -3.41 -0.72
N ASP A 49 -6.33 -3.35 -1.80
CA ASP A 49 -6.11 -4.11 -3.01
C ASP A 49 -6.28 -3.20 -4.23
N MET A 50 -5.34 -3.31 -5.17
CA MET A 50 -5.34 -2.55 -6.42
C MET A 50 -4.57 -3.30 -7.51
N LYS A 51 -4.90 -3.02 -8.77
CA LYS A 51 -4.17 -3.61 -9.90
C LYS A 51 -2.69 -3.19 -9.85
N LEU A 52 -1.78 -4.10 -10.18
CA LEU A 52 -0.34 -3.82 -10.19
C LEU A 52 0.04 -2.60 -11.04
N THR A 53 -0.61 -2.41 -12.20
CA THR A 53 -0.39 -1.25 -13.07
C THR A 53 -0.80 0.07 -12.41
N GLU A 54 -1.85 0.06 -11.58
CA GLU A 54 -2.29 1.24 -10.83
C GLU A 54 -1.35 1.53 -9.67
N PHE A 55 -0.92 0.48 -8.95
CA PHE A 55 0.08 0.58 -7.89
C PHE A 55 1.36 1.24 -8.38
N ILE A 56 1.93 0.76 -9.49
CA ILE A 56 3.16 1.31 -10.07
C ILE A 56 2.97 2.78 -10.46
N ARG A 57 1.86 3.13 -11.11
CA ARG A 57 1.56 4.52 -11.52
C ARG A 57 1.45 5.45 -10.32
N ILE A 58 0.78 5.02 -9.25
CA ILE A 58 0.63 5.81 -8.02
C ILE A 58 2.00 5.96 -7.34
N ALA A 59 2.78 4.89 -7.21
CA ALA A 59 4.13 4.91 -6.65
C ALA A 59 5.03 5.92 -7.38
N GLN A 60 5.09 5.85 -8.72
CA GLN A 60 5.84 6.82 -9.53
C GLN A 60 5.34 8.25 -9.34
N THR A 61 4.02 8.44 -9.25
CA THR A 61 3.40 9.75 -9.03
C THR A 61 3.83 10.38 -7.71
N VAL A 62 4.06 9.57 -6.68
CA VAL A 62 4.45 10.01 -5.34
C VAL A 62 5.97 10.01 -5.12
N GLY A 63 6.76 9.71 -6.16
CA GLY A 63 8.22 9.63 -6.09
C GLY A 63 8.74 8.38 -5.39
N ALA A 64 7.90 7.36 -5.21
CA ALA A 64 8.25 6.11 -4.56
C ALA A 64 8.75 5.05 -5.56
N ILE A 65 9.57 4.12 -5.05
CA ILE A 65 10.10 3.00 -5.82
C ILE A 65 9.22 1.76 -5.57
N PRO A 66 8.46 1.26 -6.56
CA PRO A 66 7.46 0.21 -6.35
C PRO A 66 8.04 -1.10 -5.79
N HIS A 67 9.22 -1.51 -6.23
CA HIS A 67 9.82 -2.78 -5.82
C HIS A 67 10.30 -2.75 -4.36
N GLU A 68 10.76 -1.60 -3.86
CA GLU A 68 11.12 -1.43 -2.45
C GLU A 68 9.89 -1.56 -1.54
N ILE A 69 8.77 -0.95 -1.94
CA ILE A 69 7.50 -1.07 -1.19
C ILE A 69 7.04 -2.53 -1.11
N LEU A 70 7.15 -3.28 -2.20
CA LEU A 70 6.78 -4.70 -2.25
C LEU A 70 7.72 -5.55 -1.39
N GLN A 71 9.04 -5.32 -1.49
CA GLN A 71 10.03 -6.01 -0.67
C GLN A 71 9.80 -5.78 0.83
N ASP A 72 9.45 -4.56 1.22
CA ASP A 72 9.11 -4.26 2.62
C ASP A 72 7.81 -4.94 3.07
N ALA A 73 6.81 -5.03 2.18
CA ALA A 73 5.58 -5.74 2.47
C ALA A 73 5.81 -7.24 2.65
N GLU A 74 6.67 -7.86 1.83
CA GLU A 74 7.09 -9.25 1.95
C GLU A 74 7.78 -9.51 3.30
N LYS A 75 8.83 -8.74 3.64
CA LYS A 75 9.54 -8.85 4.93
C LYS A 75 8.60 -8.72 6.13
N ARG A 76 7.65 -7.79 6.07
CA ARG A 76 6.67 -7.56 7.15
C ARG A 76 5.68 -8.72 7.26
N SER A 77 5.27 -9.32 6.15
CA SER A 77 4.39 -10.49 6.17
C SER A 77 5.09 -11.71 6.79
N GLU A 78 6.37 -11.93 6.48
CA GLU A 78 7.18 -12.99 7.07
C GLU A 78 7.42 -12.80 8.58
N SER A 79 7.53 -11.55 9.01
CA SER A 79 7.70 -11.21 10.43
C SER A 79 6.42 -11.41 11.25
N ALA A 80 5.25 -11.22 10.63
CA ALA A 80 3.95 -11.44 11.27
C ALA A 80 3.63 -12.93 11.44
N ASP A 81 4.01 -13.77 10.46
CA ASP A 81 3.82 -15.23 10.53
C ASP A 81 4.71 -15.88 11.61
N ASN A 82 5.82 -15.22 12.01
CA ASN A 82 6.77 -15.74 13.00
C ASN A 82 6.58 -15.17 14.43
N ASN A 83 5.62 -14.27 14.67
CA ASN A 83 5.35 -13.73 16.01
C ASN A 83 3.84 -13.45 16.24
N PRO A 84 3.13 -14.32 16.98
CA PRO A 84 1.68 -14.17 17.21
C PRO A 84 1.29 -12.96 18.07
N ALA A 85 2.24 -12.27 18.72
CA ALA A 85 1.96 -11.12 19.57
C ALA A 85 1.47 -9.86 18.83
N PHE A 86 1.76 -9.72 17.52
CA PHE A 86 1.32 -8.56 16.73
C PHE A 86 -0.10 -8.68 16.17
N ALA A 87 -0.73 -9.86 16.28
CA ALA A 87 -2.08 -10.10 15.79
C ALA A 87 -3.18 -9.52 16.72
N GLU A 88 -2.88 -9.31 18.00
CA GLU A 88 -3.85 -8.81 18.99
C GLU A 88 -3.92 -7.28 19.07
N GLU A 89 -2.85 -6.58 18.70
CA GLU A 89 -2.74 -5.12 18.88
C GLU A 89 -3.50 -4.30 17.82
N GLN A 90 -4.11 -4.95 16.81
CA GLN A 90 -5.00 -4.30 15.83
C GLN A 90 -6.49 -4.64 16.01
N ARG A 91 -6.86 -5.32 17.10
CA ARG A 91 -8.26 -5.62 17.46
C ARG A 91 -8.77 -4.84 18.68
N SER A 92 -7.94 -3.98 19.28
CA SER A 92 -8.33 -3.08 20.38
C SER A 92 -8.54 -1.65 19.88
#